data_AF-A0A7Y2R8H1-F1
#
_entry.id   AF-A0A7Y2R8H1-F1
#
_cell.length_a   1.000
_cell.length_b   1.000
_cell.length_c   1.000
_cell.angle_alpha   90.00
_cell.angle_beta   90.00
_cell.angle_gamma   90.00
#
_symmetry.space_group_name_H-M   'P 1'
#
loop_
_entity.id
_entity.type
_entity.pdbx_description
1 polymer ?
#
loop_
_entity_poly.entity_id
_entity_poly.type
_entity_poly.pdbx_seq_one_letter_code
_entity_poly.pdbx_strand_id
1 'polypeptide(L)'
;MLDEWDQIVPASEPGACNVRLADARHPLDFKIGKNFRSKYVFQIDALCTPELKKSVPKLTGIDCTFEPIANDRFRLSITLGDPADFRNFRLMCMGLMLATDNLSPLQSDRGMIVVLDELRRWQDMLRQRRERLLARTEIIGLVGELLFLRDVLVPRFGILSALRCWIGHEGHEQDFTVGGTIFEVKTQIVTADRRIRISSEDQLDPVQGRIFICNQGIAPLPTTDSASDTLNRLAGDIRNLATDYGHSTVDLFEIALLNARYEWKDEYDEEAWILVDRSLYAVTGDFPRIERNDLRAGVELVTYSIRVADCEQYRVNLEETISETAA
;
A
#
# COMPACT_ATOMS: atom_id res chain seq x y z
N MET A 1 12.18 3.02 -14.10
CA MET A 1 12.46 4.48 -14.00
C MET A 1 13.60 4.75 -13.02
N LEU A 2 13.62 4.09 -11.85
CA LEU A 2 14.78 4.11 -10.94
C LEU A 2 15.85 3.06 -11.27
N ASP A 3 15.68 2.30 -12.36
CA ASP A 3 16.56 1.20 -12.78
C ASP A 3 17.88 1.70 -13.40
N GLU A 4 17.99 3.01 -13.64
CA GLU A 4 19.17 3.63 -14.25
C GLU A 4 20.27 3.96 -13.23
N TRP A 5 20.06 3.72 -11.93
CA TRP A 5 21.07 3.98 -10.89
C TRP A 5 22.41 3.29 -11.16
N ASP A 6 22.39 2.11 -11.77
CA ASP A 6 23.59 1.36 -12.13
C ASP A 6 24.37 2.00 -13.28
N GLN A 7 23.71 2.80 -14.12
CA GLN A 7 24.33 3.51 -15.24
C GLN A 7 24.98 4.83 -14.80
N ILE A 8 24.73 5.29 -13.58
CA ILE A 8 25.30 6.54 -13.05
C ILE A 8 26.65 6.24 -12.42
N VAL A 9 27.70 6.84 -12.97
CA VAL A 9 29.05 6.78 -12.40
C VAL A 9 29.15 7.65 -11.14
N PRO A 10 29.95 7.26 -10.13
CA PRO A 10 30.18 8.08 -8.93
C PRO A 10 30.70 9.48 -9.27
N ALA A 11 30.43 10.44 -8.40
CA ALA A 11 31.00 11.79 -8.53
C ALA A 11 32.53 11.76 -8.42
N SER A 12 33.22 12.59 -9.20
CA SER A 12 34.69 12.64 -9.22
C SER A 12 35.28 13.47 -8.07
N GLU A 13 34.50 14.38 -7.48
CA GLU A 13 34.98 15.32 -6.47
C GLU A 13 34.46 14.98 -5.06
N PRO A 14 35.31 15.09 -4.01
CA PRO A 14 34.87 14.90 -2.63
C PRO A 14 33.71 15.83 -2.26
N GLY A 15 32.64 15.25 -1.68
CA GLY A 15 31.43 15.99 -1.30
C GLY A 15 30.43 16.19 -2.44
N ALA A 16 30.80 15.92 -3.70
CA ALA A 16 29.88 16.03 -4.83
C ALA A 16 28.98 14.79 -5.00
N CYS A 17 27.86 14.99 -5.69
CA CYS A 17 26.96 13.94 -6.16
C CYS A 17 26.82 14.05 -7.68
N ASN A 18 26.92 12.93 -8.38
CA ASN A 18 26.58 12.84 -9.80
C ASN A 18 25.14 12.34 -9.88
N VAL A 19 24.24 13.21 -10.34
CA VAL A 19 22.80 12.98 -10.29
C VAL A 19 22.16 13.29 -11.64
N ARG A 20 21.04 12.62 -11.93
CA ARG A 20 20.18 12.82 -13.10
C ARG A 20 18.73 12.91 -12.66
N LEU A 21 17.86 13.50 -13.46
CA LEU A 21 16.42 13.49 -13.21
C LEU A 21 15.91 12.05 -13.08
N ALA A 22 15.08 11.80 -12.08
CA ALA A 22 14.48 10.48 -11.86
C ALA A 22 13.35 10.20 -12.87
N ASP A 23 12.44 11.16 -13.07
CA ASP A 23 11.49 11.20 -14.19
C ASP A 23 11.39 12.62 -14.71
N ALA A 24 11.51 12.81 -16.02
CA ALA A 24 11.26 14.10 -16.63
C ALA A 24 9.77 14.49 -16.65
N ARG A 25 8.86 13.53 -16.44
CA ARG A 25 7.40 13.74 -16.43
C ARG A 25 6.85 14.06 -15.04
N HIS A 26 7.61 13.77 -13.99
CA HIS A 26 7.17 14.03 -12.61
C HIS A 26 7.14 15.54 -12.36
N PRO A 27 6.11 16.07 -11.67
CA PRO A 27 5.94 17.53 -11.47
C PRO A 27 7.04 18.17 -10.60
N LEU A 28 7.69 17.37 -9.75
CA LEU A 28 8.78 17.79 -8.86
C LEU A 28 10.15 17.30 -9.34
N ASP A 29 11.19 18.08 -9.01
CA ASP A 29 12.57 17.91 -9.47
C ASP A 29 13.32 16.81 -8.67
N PHE A 30 12.84 15.58 -8.78
CA PHE A 30 13.49 14.41 -8.18
C PHE A 30 14.70 13.96 -9.00
N LYS A 31 15.76 13.58 -8.31
CA LYS A 31 17.02 13.17 -8.91
C LYS A 31 17.55 11.89 -8.27
N ILE A 32 18.15 11.05 -9.09
CA ILE A 32 18.82 9.82 -8.69
C ILE A 32 20.30 9.92 -9.02
N GLY A 33 21.18 9.37 -8.19
CA GLY A 33 22.60 9.44 -8.44
C GLY A 33 23.49 8.63 -7.51
N LYS A 34 24.79 8.90 -7.61
CA LYS A 34 25.82 8.38 -6.69
C LYS A 34 26.70 9.52 -6.18
N ASN A 35 27.05 9.48 -4.90
CA ASN A 35 28.05 10.40 -4.35
C ASN A 35 29.48 9.94 -4.66
N PHE A 36 30.48 10.73 -4.25
CA PHE A 36 31.90 10.41 -4.46
C PHE A 36 32.37 9.11 -3.80
N ARG A 37 31.62 8.58 -2.82
CA ARG A 37 31.88 7.30 -2.14
C ARG A 37 31.12 6.14 -2.79
N SER A 38 30.57 6.35 -3.99
CA SER A 38 29.75 5.37 -4.71
C SER A 38 28.45 4.96 -3.99
N LYS A 39 28.01 5.71 -2.99
CA LYS A 39 26.72 5.46 -2.33
C LYS A 39 25.59 5.99 -3.19
N TYR A 40 24.47 5.27 -3.24
CA TYR A 40 23.26 5.72 -3.92
C TYR A 40 22.64 6.93 -3.22
N VAL A 41 22.18 7.89 -4.02
CA VAL A 41 21.58 9.14 -3.55
C VAL A 41 20.26 9.37 -4.29
N PHE A 42 19.27 9.83 -3.56
CA PHE A 42 18.01 10.38 -4.06
C PHE A 42 17.87 11.82 -3.57
N GLN A 43 17.49 12.76 -4.44
CA GLN A 43 17.39 14.18 -4.09
C GLN A 43 16.07 14.76 -4.56
N ILE A 44 15.56 15.73 -3.82
CA ILE A 44 14.51 16.64 -4.26
C ILE A 44 14.92 18.07 -3.96
N ASP A 45 14.72 18.94 -4.94
CA ASP A 45 14.90 20.38 -4.81
C ASP A 45 13.53 21.06 -4.81
N ALA A 46 13.22 21.84 -3.77
CA ALA A 46 11.92 22.51 -3.65
C ALA A 46 12.06 23.90 -3.03
N LEU A 47 11.10 24.79 -3.31
CA LEU A 47 10.94 26.00 -2.51
C LEU A 47 10.58 25.58 -1.08
N CYS A 48 11.25 26.13 -0.07
CA CYS A 48 11.02 25.67 1.29
C CYS A 48 11.50 26.71 2.30
N THR A 49 11.02 26.63 3.53
CA THR A 49 11.54 27.42 4.64
C THR A 49 12.56 26.61 5.47
N PRO A 50 13.53 27.27 6.14
CA PRO A 50 14.56 26.58 6.93
C PRO A 50 14.01 25.75 8.10
N GLU A 51 12.81 26.06 8.61
CA GLU A 51 12.21 25.42 9.78
C GLU A 51 11.92 23.94 9.55
N LEU A 52 11.64 23.56 8.29
CA LEU A 52 11.38 22.18 7.89
C LEU A 52 12.61 21.27 8.06
N LYS A 53 13.81 21.83 8.27
CA LYS A 53 14.99 21.04 8.65
C LYS A 53 14.78 20.22 9.93
N LYS A 54 13.96 20.71 10.87
CA LYS A 54 13.63 19.99 12.11
C LYS A 54 12.76 18.76 11.85
N SER A 55 12.10 18.72 10.70
CA SER A 55 11.18 17.66 10.31
C SER A 55 11.86 16.45 9.68
N VAL A 56 13.15 16.58 9.31
CA VAL A 56 13.91 15.52 8.62
C VAL A 56 14.08 14.29 9.53
N PRO A 57 13.56 13.12 9.12
CA PRO A 57 13.64 11.91 9.93
C PRO A 57 15.07 11.35 9.99
N LYS A 58 15.36 10.63 11.08
CA LYS A 58 16.61 9.90 11.29
C LYS A 58 16.40 8.40 11.04
N LEU A 59 16.69 7.95 9.83
CA LEU A 59 16.55 6.56 9.43
C LEU A 59 17.84 5.79 9.74
N THR A 60 17.71 4.55 10.23
CA THR A 60 18.86 3.66 10.37
C THR A 60 19.33 3.24 8.99
N GLY A 61 20.63 3.34 8.70
CA GLY A 61 21.18 2.95 7.40
C GLY A 61 20.87 3.90 6.25
N ILE A 62 20.20 5.03 6.49
CA ILE A 62 19.92 6.07 5.49
C ILE A 62 20.31 7.44 6.07
N ASP A 63 21.20 8.15 5.38
CA ASP A 63 21.66 9.48 5.75
C ASP A 63 20.82 10.53 5.02
N CYS A 64 20.07 11.34 5.76
CA CYS A 64 19.28 12.46 5.22
C CYS A 64 19.98 13.80 5.52
N THR A 65 20.30 14.58 4.48
CA THR A 65 20.79 15.96 4.60
C THR A 65 19.80 16.95 4.02
N PHE A 66 19.72 18.13 4.63
CA PHE A 66 18.81 19.20 4.23
C PHE A 66 19.56 20.53 4.23
N GLU A 67 19.76 21.07 3.03
CA GLU A 67 20.69 22.18 2.79
C GLU A 67 20.05 23.24 1.87
N PRO A 68 20.32 24.53 2.13
CA PRO A 68 19.87 25.59 1.24
C PRO A 68 20.64 25.52 -0.09
N ILE A 69 19.93 25.79 -1.18
CA ILE A 69 20.50 26.01 -2.51
C ILE A 69 20.07 27.40 -3.02
N ALA A 70 20.44 27.76 -4.25
CA ALA A 70 20.10 29.06 -4.81
C ALA A 70 18.57 29.26 -4.93
N ASN A 71 18.13 30.53 -4.95
CA ASN A 71 16.75 30.96 -5.21
C ASN A 71 15.71 30.45 -4.18
N ASP A 72 16.00 30.56 -2.89
CA ASP A 72 15.11 30.16 -1.78
C ASP A 72 14.64 28.69 -1.83
N ARG A 73 15.40 27.86 -2.55
CA ARG A 73 15.17 26.42 -2.62
C ARG A 73 16.04 25.70 -1.60
N PHE A 74 15.57 24.54 -1.20
CA PHE A 74 16.29 23.61 -0.36
C PHE A 74 16.39 22.27 -1.07
N ARG A 75 17.52 21.61 -0.84
CA ARG A 75 17.77 20.24 -1.27
C ARG A 75 17.65 19.31 -0.08
N LEU A 76 16.75 18.35 -0.17
CA LEU A 76 16.78 17.14 0.65
C LEU A 76 17.58 16.09 -0.13
N SER A 77 18.67 15.59 0.44
CA SER A 77 19.41 14.44 -0.10
C SER A 77 19.27 13.26 0.85
N ILE A 78 18.89 12.11 0.29
CA ILE A 78 18.71 10.86 1.01
C ILE A 78 19.75 9.90 0.44
N THR A 79 20.69 9.46 1.28
CA THR A 79 21.83 8.65 0.87
C THR A 79 21.76 7.28 1.52
N LEU A 80 21.87 6.22 0.71
CA LEU A 80 21.90 4.86 1.22
C LEU A 80 23.22 4.56 1.93
N GLY A 81 23.13 4.06 3.16
CA GLY A 81 24.26 3.68 4.00
C GLY A 81 24.89 2.37 3.56
N ASP A 82 24.07 1.32 3.46
CA ASP A 82 24.46 -0.04 3.08
C ASP A 82 23.84 -0.44 1.72
N PRO A 83 24.64 -0.76 0.70
CA PRO A 83 24.14 -1.24 -0.58
C PRO A 83 23.25 -2.49 -0.51
N ALA A 84 23.34 -3.31 0.55
CA ALA A 84 22.49 -4.48 0.73
C ALA A 84 20.99 -4.11 0.84
N ASP A 85 20.68 -2.90 1.33
CA ASP A 85 19.30 -2.40 1.47
C ASP A 85 18.78 -1.67 0.22
N PHE A 86 19.51 -1.74 -0.91
CA PHE A 86 19.18 -0.98 -2.12
C PHE A 86 17.76 -1.21 -2.63
N ARG A 87 17.24 -2.44 -2.55
CA ARG A 87 15.86 -2.74 -2.95
C ARG A 87 14.85 -1.90 -2.17
N ASN A 88 14.95 -1.88 -0.85
CA ASN A 88 14.03 -1.14 0.01
C ASN A 88 14.23 0.37 -0.14
N PHE A 89 15.48 0.81 -0.28
CA PHE A 89 15.79 2.20 -0.61
C PHE A 89 15.12 2.65 -1.91
N ARG A 90 15.15 1.83 -2.97
CA ARG A 90 14.50 2.10 -4.25
C ARG A 90 12.98 2.19 -4.10
N LEU A 91 12.36 1.23 -3.41
CA LEU A 91 10.91 1.23 -3.17
C LEU A 91 10.47 2.44 -2.35
N MET A 92 11.26 2.83 -1.34
CA MET A 92 11.02 4.07 -0.59
C MET A 92 11.07 5.29 -1.52
N CYS A 93 12.12 5.44 -2.33
CA CYS A 93 12.23 6.58 -3.26
C CYS A 93 11.07 6.64 -4.25
N MET A 94 10.62 5.48 -4.75
CA MET A 94 9.43 5.39 -5.60
C MET A 94 8.16 5.80 -4.84
N GLY A 95 7.98 5.36 -3.60
CA GLY A 95 6.87 5.77 -2.73
C GLY A 95 6.82 7.28 -2.53
N LEU A 96 7.97 7.93 -2.32
CA LEU A 96 8.06 9.40 -2.22
C LEU A 96 7.59 10.10 -3.50
N MET A 97 7.97 9.57 -4.67
CA MET A 97 7.53 10.13 -5.96
C MET A 97 6.02 9.95 -6.13
N LEU A 98 5.50 8.73 -5.91
CA LEU A 98 4.07 8.42 -6.03
C LEU A 98 3.20 9.29 -5.13
N ALA A 99 3.62 9.52 -3.88
CA ALA A 99 2.91 10.39 -2.93
C ALA A 99 2.78 11.85 -3.42
N THR A 100 3.60 12.26 -4.38
CA THR A 100 3.61 13.62 -4.94
C THR A 100 3.22 13.72 -6.42
N ASP A 101 2.83 12.61 -7.05
CA ASP A 101 2.58 12.54 -8.51
C ASP A 101 1.41 13.42 -8.97
N ASN A 102 0.42 13.65 -8.08
CA ASN A 102 -0.74 14.50 -8.34
C ASN A 102 -0.51 16.00 -8.08
N LEU A 103 0.70 16.41 -7.68
CA LEU A 103 1.03 17.81 -7.44
C LEU A 103 1.38 18.53 -8.76
N SER A 104 1.32 19.86 -8.74
CA SER A 104 1.85 20.68 -9.83
C SER A 104 3.26 21.21 -9.51
N PRO A 105 4.06 21.62 -10.52
CA PRO A 105 5.37 22.21 -10.29
C PRO A 105 5.35 23.47 -9.40
N LEU A 106 4.22 24.19 -9.34
CA LEU A 106 4.02 25.36 -8.50
C LEU A 106 3.86 25.02 -7.02
N GLN A 107 3.67 23.75 -6.67
CA GLN A 107 3.44 23.26 -5.31
C GLN A 107 4.66 22.54 -4.73
N SER A 108 5.87 22.93 -5.16
CA SER A 108 7.10 22.28 -4.71
C SER A 108 7.31 22.34 -3.19
N ASP A 109 6.86 23.41 -2.54
CA ASP A 109 6.87 23.60 -1.08
C ASP A 109 6.00 22.56 -0.36
N ARG A 110 4.77 22.38 -0.83
CA ARG A 110 3.88 21.31 -0.37
C ARG A 110 4.49 19.94 -0.68
N GLY A 111 5.12 19.78 -1.84
CA GLY A 111 5.83 18.57 -2.23
C GLY A 111 6.90 18.17 -1.22
N MET A 112 7.73 19.11 -0.74
CA MET A 112 8.73 18.85 0.29
C MET A 112 8.08 18.39 1.60
N ILE A 113 6.96 18.98 2.01
CA ILE A 113 6.23 18.57 3.22
C ILE A 113 5.74 17.12 3.08
N VAL A 114 5.08 16.80 1.95
CA VAL A 114 4.58 15.44 1.68
C VAL A 114 5.73 14.42 1.66
N VAL A 115 6.87 14.75 1.04
CA VAL A 115 8.05 13.89 1.03
C VAL A 115 8.58 13.63 2.45
N LEU A 116 8.63 14.66 3.30
CA LEU A 116 9.10 14.50 4.68
C LEU A 116 8.14 13.65 5.52
N ASP A 117 6.83 13.79 5.32
CA ASP A 117 5.81 12.97 5.98
C ASP A 117 5.86 11.52 5.51
N GLU A 118 6.00 11.29 4.21
CA GLU A 118 6.13 9.96 3.63
C GLU A 118 7.45 9.29 4.08
N LEU A 119 8.55 10.03 4.15
CA LEU A 119 9.81 9.52 4.72
C LEU A 119 9.66 9.06 6.19
N ARG A 120 8.83 9.73 6.99
CA ARG A 120 8.56 9.30 8.37
C ARG A 120 7.74 8.02 8.41
N ARG A 121 6.74 7.89 7.53
CA ARG A 121 5.97 6.64 7.39
C ARG A 121 6.89 5.48 7.03
N TRP A 122 7.78 5.66 6.05
CA TRP A 122 8.79 4.66 5.70
C TRP A 122 9.75 4.38 6.85
N GLN A 123 10.17 5.40 7.60
CA GLN A 123 11.00 5.20 8.80
C GLN A 123 10.31 4.31 9.84
N ASP A 124 9.02 4.56 10.13
CA ASP A 124 8.25 3.78 11.10
C ASP A 124 8.02 2.35 10.61
N MET A 125 7.69 2.18 9.33
CA MET A 125 7.56 0.86 8.70
C MET A 125 8.87 0.06 8.78
N LEU A 126 10.00 0.67 8.37
CA LEU A 126 11.31 0.01 8.39
C LEU A 126 11.80 -0.28 9.83
N ARG A 127 11.38 0.50 10.83
CA ARG A 127 11.66 0.22 12.26
C ARG A 127 10.83 -0.93 12.81
N GLN A 128 9.58 -1.05 12.37
CA GLN A 128 8.68 -2.13 12.77
C GLN A 128 9.05 -3.47 12.12
N ARG A 129 10.03 -3.47 11.22
CA ARG A 129 10.69 -4.64 10.62
C ARG A 129 11.45 -5.44 11.67
N ARG A 130 10.69 -6.14 12.51
CA ARG A 130 11.16 -7.33 13.23
C ARG A 130 10.96 -8.51 12.29
N GLU A 131 11.88 -9.47 12.36
CA GLU A 131 11.97 -10.73 11.59
C GLU A 131 10.75 -11.67 11.77
N ARG A 132 9.60 -11.15 12.20
CA ARG A 132 8.44 -11.92 12.60
C ARG A 132 7.52 -12.13 11.40
N LEU A 133 7.16 -13.39 11.17
CA LEU A 133 6.09 -13.77 10.27
C LEU A 133 4.78 -13.06 10.65
N LEU A 134 3.95 -12.76 9.65
CA LEU A 134 2.56 -12.36 9.85
C LEU A 134 1.85 -13.41 10.72
N ALA A 135 1.03 -12.95 11.66
CA ALA A 135 0.16 -13.85 12.40
C ALA A 135 -0.84 -14.48 11.42
N ARG A 136 -1.30 -15.70 11.72
CA ARG A 136 -2.24 -16.43 10.86
C ARG A 136 -3.48 -15.63 10.46
N THR A 137 -4.01 -14.79 11.34
CA THR A 137 -5.14 -13.89 11.04
C THR A 137 -4.78 -12.79 10.03
N GLU A 138 -3.56 -12.27 10.10
CA GLU A 138 -3.04 -11.27 9.16
C GLU A 138 -2.79 -11.92 7.79
N ILE A 139 -2.29 -13.16 7.78
CA ILE A 139 -2.16 -13.98 6.57
C ILE A 139 -3.53 -14.18 5.90
N ILE A 140 -4.55 -14.60 6.64
CA ILE A 140 -5.91 -14.82 6.11
C ILE A 140 -6.52 -13.52 5.55
N GLY A 141 -6.31 -12.40 6.24
CA GLY A 141 -6.74 -11.08 5.76
C GLY A 141 -6.10 -10.75 4.41
N LEU A 142 -4.77 -10.81 4.35
CA LEU A 142 -4.02 -10.51 3.12
C LEU A 142 -4.37 -11.48 1.98
N VAL A 143 -4.54 -12.78 2.26
CA VAL A 143 -5.04 -13.76 1.28
C VAL A 143 -6.39 -13.31 0.72
N GLY A 144 -7.29 -12.84 1.58
CA GLY A 144 -8.60 -12.32 1.17
C GLY A 144 -8.51 -11.12 0.24
N GLU A 145 -7.71 -10.13 0.62
CA GLU A 145 -7.45 -8.94 -0.19
C GLU A 145 -6.83 -9.30 -1.54
N LEU A 146 -5.81 -10.15 -1.57
CA LEU A 146 -5.16 -10.59 -2.82
C LEU A 146 -6.09 -11.42 -3.70
N LEU A 147 -6.95 -12.27 -3.14
CA LEU A 147 -7.99 -12.99 -3.88
C LEU A 147 -9.00 -12.00 -4.50
N PHE A 148 -9.44 -11.00 -3.75
CA PHE A 148 -10.35 -9.98 -4.28
C PHE A 148 -9.70 -9.16 -5.40
N LEU A 149 -8.45 -8.74 -5.20
CA LEU A 149 -7.65 -8.04 -6.19
C LEU A 149 -7.50 -8.88 -7.47
N ARG A 150 -6.99 -10.11 -7.37
CA ARG A 150 -6.74 -11.03 -8.50
C ARG A 150 -8.01 -11.43 -9.24
N ASP A 151 -9.06 -11.80 -8.52
CA ASP A 151 -10.23 -12.45 -9.12
C ASP A 151 -11.33 -11.46 -9.53
N VAL A 152 -11.37 -10.27 -8.92
CA VAL A 152 -12.47 -9.30 -9.13
C VAL A 152 -11.98 -8.02 -9.79
N LEU A 153 -10.99 -7.35 -9.18
CA LEU A 153 -10.58 -6.02 -9.65
C LEU A 153 -9.69 -6.09 -10.89
N VAL A 154 -8.69 -6.97 -10.91
CA VAL A 154 -7.77 -7.11 -12.04
C VAL A 154 -8.51 -7.46 -13.34
N PRO A 155 -9.44 -8.43 -13.40
CA PRO A 155 -10.15 -8.76 -14.63
C PRO A 155 -11.05 -7.61 -15.12
N ARG A 156 -11.56 -6.78 -14.21
CA ARG A 156 -12.47 -5.68 -14.56
C ARG A 156 -11.77 -4.39 -14.99
N PHE A 157 -10.67 -4.05 -14.32
CA PHE A 157 -10.04 -2.72 -14.43
C PHE A 157 -8.61 -2.78 -14.99
N GLY A 158 -8.04 -3.98 -15.12
CA GLY A 158 -6.62 -4.19 -15.38
C GLY A 158 -5.76 -3.98 -14.14
N ILE A 159 -4.56 -4.58 -14.15
CA ILE A 159 -3.68 -4.66 -12.97
C ILE A 159 -3.30 -3.29 -12.39
N LEU A 160 -2.94 -2.30 -13.22
CA LEU A 160 -2.53 -0.98 -12.73
C LEU A 160 -3.67 -0.27 -11.99
N SER A 161 -4.87 -0.23 -12.59
CA SER A 161 -6.03 0.42 -11.99
C SER A 161 -6.48 -0.31 -10.73
N ALA A 162 -6.47 -1.65 -10.76
CA ALA A 162 -6.83 -2.49 -9.62
C ALA A 162 -5.91 -2.24 -8.41
N LEU A 163 -4.59 -2.17 -8.62
CA LEU A 163 -3.63 -1.85 -7.56
C LEU A 163 -3.84 -0.45 -6.98
N ARG A 164 -4.17 0.54 -7.82
CA ARG A 164 -4.48 1.90 -7.34
C ARG A 164 -5.75 1.98 -6.50
N CYS A 165 -6.64 1.00 -6.60
CA CYS A 165 -7.86 0.92 -5.79
C CYS A 165 -7.61 0.23 -4.45
N TRP A 166 -6.50 -0.49 -4.28
CA TRP A 166 -6.15 -1.17 -3.02
C TRP A 166 -5.51 -0.17 -2.08
N ILE A 167 -6.19 0.19 -1.00
CA ILE A 167 -5.72 1.19 -0.02
C ILE A 167 -5.47 0.57 1.36
N GLY A 168 -6.09 -0.57 1.68
CA GLY A 168 -5.97 -1.22 2.99
C GLY A 168 -4.52 -1.52 3.39
N HIS A 169 -3.63 -1.72 2.40
CA HIS A 169 -2.22 -1.92 2.65
C HIS A 169 -1.55 -0.77 3.43
N GLU A 170 -2.04 0.47 3.33
CA GLU A 170 -1.49 1.63 4.07
C GLU A 170 -2.00 1.74 5.52
N GLY A 171 -2.78 0.76 5.98
CA GLY A 171 -3.43 0.79 7.29
C GLY A 171 -4.68 1.68 7.31
N HIS A 172 -5.26 1.98 6.15
CA HIS A 172 -6.63 2.52 6.08
C HIS A 172 -7.60 1.52 6.67
N GLU A 173 -8.70 2.02 7.21
CA GLU A 173 -9.73 1.17 7.81
C GLU A 173 -10.52 0.36 6.79
N GLN A 174 -10.44 0.74 5.51
CA GLN A 174 -11.07 0.05 4.40
C GLN A 174 -10.05 -0.53 3.43
N ASP A 175 -10.42 -1.62 2.76
CA ASP A 175 -9.48 -2.34 1.90
C ASP A 175 -9.37 -1.75 0.50
N PHE A 176 -10.50 -1.46 -0.17
CA PHE A 176 -10.50 -0.96 -1.55
C PHE A 176 -11.46 0.20 -1.77
N THR A 177 -11.08 1.14 -2.64
CA THR A 177 -11.96 2.21 -3.13
C THR A 177 -11.94 2.28 -4.65
N VAL A 178 -13.12 2.17 -5.28
CA VAL A 178 -13.33 2.27 -6.72
C VAL A 178 -14.38 3.34 -6.97
N GLY A 179 -14.06 4.42 -7.68
CA GLY A 179 -15.05 5.45 -8.05
C GLY A 179 -15.82 6.05 -6.85
N GLY A 180 -15.21 6.12 -5.65
CA GLY A 180 -15.86 6.57 -4.42
C GLY A 180 -16.75 5.52 -3.72
N THR A 181 -16.81 4.29 -4.24
CA THR A 181 -17.40 3.13 -3.59
C THR A 181 -16.32 2.34 -2.87
N ILE A 182 -16.61 1.95 -1.64
CA ILE A 182 -15.71 1.24 -0.74
C ILE A 182 -16.07 -0.25 -0.73
N PHE A 183 -15.05 -1.10 -0.82
CA PHE A 183 -15.18 -2.54 -0.61
C PHE A 183 -14.31 -2.96 0.58
N GLU A 184 -14.98 -3.48 1.60
CA GLU A 184 -14.36 -4.07 2.79
C GLU A 184 -14.33 -5.59 2.65
N VAL A 185 -13.15 -6.19 2.59
CA VAL A 185 -12.95 -7.62 2.38
C VAL A 185 -12.83 -8.33 3.72
N LYS A 186 -13.76 -9.25 3.99
CA LYS A 186 -13.80 -10.01 5.23
C LYS A 186 -13.68 -11.49 4.93
N THR A 187 -12.51 -12.05 5.23
CA THR A 187 -12.16 -13.43 4.89
C THR A 187 -12.05 -14.29 6.14
N GLN A 188 -12.68 -15.46 6.11
CA GLN A 188 -12.66 -16.41 7.22
C GLN A 188 -12.64 -17.85 6.74
N ILE A 189 -12.11 -18.74 7.59
CA ILE A 189 -12.24 -20.17 7.37
C ILE A 189 -13.73 -20.56 7.48
N VAL A 190 -14.22 -21.34 6.51
CA VAL A 190 -15.61 -21.79 6.50
C VAL A 190 -15.95 -22.57 7.77
N THR A 191 -16.96 -22.09 8.50
CA THR A 191 -17.56 -22.74 9.66
C THR A 191 -19.09 -22.64 9.58
N ALA A 192 -19.82 -23.34 10.46
CA ALA A 192 -21.28 -23.30 10.49
C ALA A 192 -21.86 -22.00 11.07
N ASP A 193 -21.14 -21.31 11.97
CA ASP A 193 -21.57 -20.06 12.63
C ASP A 193 -20.70 -18.90 12.13
N ARG A 194 -20.80 -18.60 10.83
CA ARG A 194 -19.99 -17.54 10.21
C ARG A 194 -20.36 -16.17 10.75
N ARG A 195 -19.33 -15.40 11.10
CA ARG A 195 -19.47 -14.02 11.55
C ARG A 195 -18.54 -13.12 10.79
N ILE A 196 -19.02 -11.91 10.48
CA ILE A 196 -18.20 -10.84 9.94
C ILE A 196 -17.71 -10.02 11.13
N ARG A 197 -16.41 -10.03 11.39
CA ARG A 197 -15.80 -9.23 12.44
C ARG A 197 -15.53 -7.83 11.91
N ILE A 198 -15.99 -6.82 12.64
CA ILE A 198 -15.74 -5.41 12.39
C ILE A 198 -14.80 -4.91 13.50
N SER A 199 -13.63 -4.40 13.12
CA SER A 199 -12.57 -4.01 14.07
C SER A 199 -12.73 -2.60 14.63
N SER A 200 -13.50 -1.76 13.94
CA SER A 200 -13.78 -0.36 14.32
C SER A 200 -15.17 0.01 13.80
N GLU A 201 -15.94 0.78 14.57
CA GLU A 201 -17.18 1.42 14.16
C GLU A 201 -17.03 2.23 12.87
N ASP A 202 -15.83 2.74 12.62
CA ASP A 202 -15.53 3.59 11.48
C ASP A 202 -15.50 2.80 10.16
N GLN A 203 -15.20 1.49 10.18
CA GLN A 203 -15.09 0.69 8.94
C GLN A 203 -16.37 0.70 8.10
N LEU A 204 -17.53 0.84 8.76
CA LEU A 204 -18.84 0.81 8.13
C LEU A 204 -19.58 2.15 8.25
N ASP A 205 -18.88 3.24 8.56
CA ASP A 205 -19.49 4.56 8.72
C ASP A 205 -19.92 5.12 7.34
N PRO A 206 -21.23 5.37 7.12
CA PRO A 206 -21.74 5.84 5.83
C PRO A 206 -21.19 7.22 5.40
N VAL A 207 -20.59 8.00 6.30
CA VAL A 207 -19.90 9.26 5.96
C VAL A 207 -18.75 9.03 4.98
N GLN A 208 -18.17 7.83 4.96
CA GLN A 208 -17.02 7.50 4.12
C GLN A 208 -17.40 7.24 2.65
N GLY A 209 -18.65 6.89 2.37
CA GLY A 209 -19.15 6.65 1.01
C GLY A 209 -20.11 5.46 0.92
N ARG A 210 -20.30 4.96 -0.31
CA ARG A 210 -21.10 3.75 -0.54
C ARG A 210 -20.24 2.54 -0.18
N ILE A 211 -20.60 1.82 0.88
CA ILE A 211 -19.79 0.71 1.40
C ILE A 211 -20.42 -0.64 1.05
N PHE A 212 -19.59 -1.59 0.64
CA PHE A 212 -19.94 -2.99 0.49
C PHE A 212 -19.00 -3.89 1.28
N ILE A 213 -19.56 -4.92 1.90
CA ILE A 213 -18.76 -5.99 2.51
C ILE A 213 -18.64 -7.15 1.52
N CYS A 214 -17.41 -7.45 1.10
CA CYS A 214 -17.05 -8.64 0.37
C CYS A 214 -16.69 -9.75 1.38
N ASN A 215 -17.67 -10.57 1.76
CA ASN A 215 -17.46 -11.68 2.67
C ASN A 215 -17.00 -12.92 1.89
N GLN A 216 -15.84 -13.45 2.25
CA GLN A 216 -15.21 -14.60 1.61
C GLN A 216 -15.06 -15.76 2.60
N GLY A 217 -15.47 -16.95 2.16
CA GLY A 217 -15.20 -18.21 2.84
C GLY A 217 -14.03 -18.94 2.19
N ILE A 218 -13.00 -19.28 2.96
CA ILE A 218 -11.88 -20.12 2.50
C ILE A 218 -11.82 -21.45 3.25
N ALA A 219 -11.27 -22.48 2.63
CA ALA A 219 -11.00 -23.76 3.29
C ALA A 219 -9.54 -24.18 3.06
N PRO A 220 -8.89 -24.84 4.04
CA PRO A 220 -7.55 -25.36 3.85
C PRO A 220 -7.57 -26.47 2.79
N LEU A 221 -6.55 -26.48 1.93
CA LEU A 221 -6.35 -27.50 0.90
C LEU A 221 -4.87 -27.94 0.92
N PRO A 222 -4.51 -29.18 0.56
CA PRO A 222 -3.11 -29.55 0.44
C PRO A 222 -2.38 -28.64 -0.56
N THR A 223 -1.17 -28.20 -0.21
CA THR A 223 -0.33 -27.32 -1.05
C THR A 223 0.02 -27.93 -2.41
N THR A 224 -0.06 -29.26 -2.54
CA THR A 224 0.13 -29.99 -3.80
C THR A 224 -1.08 -29.91 -4.73
N ASP A 225 -2.23 -29.42 -4.26
CA ASP A 225 -3.43 -29.28 -5.08
C ASP A 225 -3.31 -28.05 -5.98
N SER A 226 -3.56 -28.23 -7.28
CA SER A 226 -3.43 -27.16 -8.27
C SER A 226 -4.43 -26.03 -8.07
N ALA A 227 -5.58 -26.32 -7.43
CA ALA A 227 -6.61 -25.35 -7.08
C ALA A 227 -6.36 -24.63 -5.75
N SER A 228 -5.30 -24.99 -5.03
CA SER A 228 -4.91 -24.32 -3.79
C SER A 228 -4.05 -23.08 -4.06
N ASP A 229 -4.28 -22.04 -3.24
CA ASP A 229 -3.54 -20.80 -3.24
C ASP A 229 -2.82 -20.65 -1.89
N THR A 230 -1.50 -20.55 -1.92
CA THR A 230 -0.70 -20.05 -0.78
C THR A 230 -0.61 -18.52 -0.87
N LEU A 231 -0.15 -17.88 0.21
CA LEU A 231 0.04 -16.42 0.18
C LEU A 231 1.14 -16.03 -0.82
N ASN A 232 2.23 -16.80 -0.88
CA ASN A 232 3.30 -16.60 -1.85
C ASN A 232 2.84 -16.83 -3.30
N ARG A 233 1.98 -17.83 -3.54
CA ARG A 233 1.40 -18.07 -4.87
C ARG A 233 0.54 -16.91 -5.33
N LEU A 234 -0.37 -16.41 -4.49
CA LEU A 234 -1.20 -15.23 -4.80
C LEU A 234 -0.35 -14.00 -5.10
N ALA A 235 0.64 -13.71 -4.24
CA ALA A 235 1.57 -12.61 -4.46
C ALA A 235 2.39 -12.81 -5.75
N GLY A 236 2.82 -14.04 -6.05
CA GLY A 236 3.54 -14.40 -7.27
C GLY A 236 2.70 -14.17 -8.53
N ASP A 237 1.44 -14.62 -8.54
CA ASP A 237 0.53 -14.45 -9.68
C ASP A 237 0.29 -12.98 -10.00
N ILE A 238 0.00 -12.16 -8.98
CA ILE A 238 -0.22 -10.72 -9.15
C ILE A 238 1.08 -10.02 -9.58
N ARG A 239 2.23 -10.43 -9.04
CA ARG A 239 3.55 -9.93 -9.46
C ARG A 239 3.84 -10.24 -10.93
N ASN A 240 3.47 -11.42 -11.42
CA ASN A 240 3.62 -11.77 -12.84
C ASN A 240 2.75 -10.86 -13.71
N LEU A 241 1.47 -10.67 -13.34
CA LEU A 241 0.57 -9.74 -14.04
C LEU A 241 1.11 -8.30 -14.05
N ALA A 242 1.68 -7.84 -12.93
CA ALA A 242 2.30 -6.52 -12.84
C ALA A 242 3.56 -6.42 -13.72
N THR A 243 4.34 -7.49 -13.80
CA THR A 243 5.55 -7.57 -14.64
C THR A 243 5.21 -7.49 -16.12
N ASP A 244 4.18 -8.23 -16.55
CA ASP A 244 3.69 -8.20 -17.94
C ASP A 244 3.18 -6.81 -18.34
N TYR A 245 2.68 -6.03 -17.38
CA TYR A 245 2.25 -4.65 -17.62
C TYR A 245 3.42 -3.66 -17.65
N GLY A 246 4.37 -3.78 -16.71
CA GLY A 246 5.62 -3.00 -16.71
C GLY A 246 6.18 -2.71 -15.32
N HIS A 247 7.47 -2.38 -15.27
CA HIS A 247 8.25 -2.20 -14.03
C HIS A 247 7.62 -1.25 -13.00
N SER A 248 7.00 -0.14 -13.42
CA SER A 248 6.36 0.79 -12.49
C SER A 248 5.16 0.17 -11.75
N THR A 249 4.45 -0.77 -12.39
CA THR A 249 3.32 -1.47 -11.78
C THR A 249 3.82 -2.53 -10.80
N VAL A 250 4.96 -3.17 -11.10
CA VAL A 250 5.64 -4.05 -10.13
C VAL A 250 6.03 -3.26 -8.89
N ASP A 251 6.65 -2.09 -9.07
CA ASP A 251 7.06 -1.24 -7.95
C ASP A 251 5.89 -0.82 -7.06
N LEU A 252 4.77 -0.45 -7.67
CA LEU A 252 3.53 -0.14 -6.96
C LEU A 252 3.06 -1.32 -6.10
N PHE A 253 3.06 -2.53 -6.67
CA PHE A 253 2.65 -3.73 -5.94
C PHE A 253 3.62 -4.11 -4.83
N GLU A 254 4.93 -3.99 -5.05
CA GLU A 254 5.94 -4.25 -4.01
C GLU A 254 5.84 -3.28 -2.85
N ILE A 255 5.53 -2.01 -3.11
CA ILE A 255 5.26 -1.02 -2.06
C ILE A 255 4.00 -1.44 -1.27
N ALA A 256 2.92 -1.83 -1.95
CA ALA A 256 1.70 -2.29 -1.30
C ALA A 256 1.96 -3.50 -0.40
N LEU A 257 2.69 -4.49 -0.89
CA LEU A 257 3.08 -5.67 -0.10
C LEU A 257 3.95 -5.32 1.12
N LEU A 258 4.92 -4.41 0.95
CA LEU A 258 5.73 -3.93 2.08
C LEU A 258 4.88 -3.22 3.14
N ASN A 259 3.93 -2.38 2.72
CA ASN A 259 3.01 -1.70 3.64
C ASN A 259 2.12 -2.70 4.39
N ALA A 260 1.68 -3.77 3.70
CA ALA A 260 0.99 -4.92 4.31
C ALA A 260 1.90 -5.81 5.19
N ARG A 261 3.18 -5.43 5.37
CA ARG A 261 4.23 -6.16 6.12
C ARG A 261 4.52 -7.56 5.56
N TYR A 262 4.22 -7.78 4.29
CA TYR A 262 4.57 -9.00 3.59
C TYR A 262 5.93 -8.88 2.91
N GLU A 263 6.77 -9.90 3.15
CA GLU A 263 7.99 -10.16 2.40
C GLU A 263 8.05 -11.66 2.12
N TRP A 264 8.61 -12.05 0.98
CA TRP A 264 8.71 -13.46 0.62
C TRP A 264 9.43 -14.26 1.70
N LYS A 265 8.78 -15.32 2.19
CA LYS A 265 9.27 -16.27 3.19
C LYS A 265 8.68 -17.63 2.88
N ASP A 266 9.48 -18.69 2.94
CA ASP A 266 9.03 -20.03 2.56
C ASP A 266 7.92 -20.55 3.50
N GLU A 267 7.88 -20.05 4.74
CA GLU A 267 6.83 -20.37 5.72
C GLU A 267 5.42 -19.95 5.24
N TYR A 268 5.30 -19.00 4.31
CA TYR A 268 4.02 -18.61 3.72
C TYR A 268 3.49 -19.60 2.66
N ASP A 269 4.25 -20.65 2.35
CA ASP A 269 3.83 -21.79 1.53
C ASP A 269 3.40 -23.02 2.36
N GLU A 270 3.47 -22.96 3.69
CA GLU A 270 3.07 -24.08 4.57
C GLU A 270 1.55 -24.29 4.63
N GLU A 271 0.76 -23.22 4.53
CA GLU A 271 -0.69 -23.25 4.46
C GLU A 271 -1.16 -22.82 3.06
N ALA A 272 -2.09 -23.58 2.48
CA ALA A 272 -2.78 -23.22 1.25
C ALA A 272 -4.29 -23.28 1.45
N TRP A 273 -5.01 -22.45 0.70
CA TRP A 273 -6.44 -22.30 0.81
C TRP A 273 -7.11 -22.35 -0.55
N ILE A 274 -8.39 -22.72 -0.55
CA ILE A 274 -9.28 -22.55 -1.69
C ILE A 274 -10.42 -21.63 -1.31
N LEU A 275 -10.79 -20.73 -2.21
CA LEU A 275 -12.00 -19.92 -2.08
C LEU A 275 -13.22 -20.83 -2.27
N VAL A 276 -14.04 -20.97 -1.22
CA VAL A 276 -15.25 -21.79 -1.23
C VAL A 276 -16.45 -20.97 -1.71
N ASP A 277 -16.58 -19.75 -1.21
CA ASP A 277 -17.64 -18.84 -1.61
C ASP A 277 -17.25 -17.37 -1.39
N ARG A 278 -17.97 -16.49 -2.09
CA ARG A 278 -17.86 -15.04 -2.01
C ARG A 278 -19.25 -14.43 -2.12
N SER A 279 -19.59 -13.54 -1.20
CA SER A 279 -20.87 -12.81 -1.20
C SER A 279 -20.62 -11.34 -0.96
N LEU A 280 -21.38 -10.48 -1.64
CA LEU A 280 -21.29 -9.03 -1.50
C LEU A 280 -22.55 -8.51 -0.81
N TYR A 281 -22.39 -7.69 0.22
CA TYR A 281 -23.49 -7.08 0.96
C TYR A 281 -23.41 -5.55 0.91
N ALA A 282 -24.52 -4.89 0.55
CA ALA A 282 -24.60 -3.44 0.57
C ALA A 282 -24.84 -2.93 2.00
N VAL A 283 -23.95 -2.08 2.51
CA VAL A 283 -24.11 -1.47 3.84
C VAL A 283 -25.03 -0.27 3.71
N THR A 284 -26.33 -0.50 3.85
CA THR A 284 -27.39 0.51 3.64
C THR A 284 -28.54 0.31 4.62
N GLY A 285 -29.30 1.37 4.90
CA GLY A 285 -30.46 1.29 5.79
C GLY A 285 -30.13 0.64 7.14
N ASP A 286 -30.95 -0.33 7.53
CA ASP A 286 -30.87 -1.10 8.79
C ASP A 286 -29.81 -2.23 8.76
N PHE A 287 -28.81 -2.16 7.88
CA PHE A 287 -27.71 -3.11 7.89
C PHE A 287 -27.12 -3.18 9.31
N PRO A 288 -26.88 -4.38 9.88
CA PRO A 288 -26.45 -4.53 11.27
C PRO A 288 -25.05 -3.97 11.51
N ARG A 289 -24.93 -2.66 11.70
CA ARG A 289 -23.70 -1.92 12.01
C ARG A 289 -23.86 -1.08 13.27
N ILE A 290 -22.75 -0.60 13.79
CA ILE A 290 -22.69 0.43 14.83
C ILE A 290 -22.11 1.68 14.17
N GLU A 291 -22.86 2.76 14.16
CA GLU A 291 -22.38 4.06 13.68
C GLU A 291 -21.80 4.87 14.84
N ARG A 292 -20.95 5.87 14.56
CA ARG A 292 -20.44 6.79 15.58
C ARG A 292 -21.54 7.44 16.42
N ASN A 293 -22.68 7.74 15.79
CA ASN A 293 -23.82 8.36 16.47
C ASN A 293 -24.55 7.42 17.43
N ASP A 294 -24.31 6.10 17.36
CA ASP A 294 -24.82 5.13 18.33
C ASP A 294 -23.99 5.11 19.62
N LEU A 295 -22.78 5.65 19.58
CA LEU A 295 -21.83 5.59 20.69
C LEU A 295 -22.07 6.70 21.72
N ARG A 296 -21.85 6.36 22.99
CA ARG A 296 -21.83 7.35 24.07
C ARG A 296 -20.58 8.20 23.99
N ALA A 297 -20.67 9.46 24.42
CA ALA A 297 -19.52 10.35 24.49
C ALA A 297 -18.33 9.69 25.24
N GLY A 298 -17.17 9.64 24.58
CA GLY A 298 -15.94 9.03 25.09
C GLY A 298 -15.80 7.53 24.85
N VAL A 299 -16.75 6.88 24.18
CA VAL A 299 -16.60 5.50 23.68
C VAL A 299 -16.09 5.54 22.25
N GLU A 300 -14.97 4.86 22.00
CA GLU A 300 -14.29 4.78 20.70
C GLU A 300 -13.68 3.38 20.54
N LEU A 301 -13.36 2.98 19.31
CA LEU A 301 -12.67 1.72 18.96
C LEU A 301 -13.47 0.45 19.34
N VAL A 302 -14.75 0.47 19.02
CA VAL A 302 -15.69 -0.64 19.25
C VAL A 302 -15.48 -1.74 18.21
N THR A 303 -15.00 -2.89 18.67
CA THR A 303 -14.98 -4.13 17.88
C THR A 303 -16.27 -4.93 18.13
N TYR A 304 -16.92 -5.37 17.05
CA TYR A 304 -18.12 -6.20 17.12
C TYR A 304 -18.16 -7.24 15.99
N SER A 305 -19.16 -8.13 16.04
CA SER A 305 -19.34 -9.18 15.04
C SER A 305 -20.79 -9.25 14.59
N ILE A 306 -20.97 -9.44 13.30
CA ILE A 306 -22.28 -9.54 12.63
C ILE A 306 -22.47 -10.99 12.20
N ARG A 307 -23.65 -11.58 12.44
CA ARG A 307 -23.97 -12.91 11.91
C ARG A 307 -24.21 -12.80 10.41
N VAL A 308 -23.57 -13.64 9.60
CA VAL A 308 -23.73 -13.59 8.13
C VAL A 308 -25.19 -13.78 7.71
N ALA A 309 -25.96 -14.60 8.44
CA ALA A 309 -27.38 -14.80 8.17
C ALA A 309 -28.22 -13.51 8.23
N ASP A 310 -27.84 -12.56 9.09
CA ASP A 310 -28.53 -11.26 9.21
C ASP A 310 -28.16 -10.29 8.06
N CYS A 311 -27.13 -10.62 7.26
CA CYS A 311 -26.69 -9.84 6.10
C CYS A 311 -27.39 -10.24 4.80
N GLU A 312 -28.00 -11.44 4.72
CA GLU A 312 -28.49 -12.01 3.44
C GLU A 312 -29.52 -11.13 2.72
N GLN A 313 -30.36 -10.40 3.46
CA GLN A 313 -31.33 -9.46 2.87
C GLN A 313 -30.67 -8.26 2.15
N TYR A 314 -29.39 -7.99 2.45
CA TYR A 314 -28.59 -6.92 1.84
C TYR A 314 -27.66 -7.44 0.73
N ARG A 315 -27.79 -8.70 0.35
CA ARG A 315 -26.95 -9.32 -0.67
C ARG A 315 -27.20 -8.70 -2.03
N VAL A 316 -26.13 -8.37 -2.74
CA VAL A 316 -26.16 -7.80 -4.09
C VAL A 316 -25.33 -8.65 -5.04
N ASN A 317 -25.54 -8.48 -6.34
CA ASN A 317 -24.71 -9.11 -7.35
C ASN A 317 -23.36 -8.38 -7.46
N LEU A 318 -22.27 -9.12 -7.27
CA LEU A 318 -20.90 -8.58 -7.30
C LEU A 318 -20.53 -8.02 -8.69
N GLU A 319 -20.80 -8.76 -9.76
CA GLU A 319 -20.42 -8.37 -11.13
C GLU A 319 -21.17 -7.13 -11.60
N GLU A 320 -22.47 -7.06 -11.31
CA GLU A 320 -23.30 -5.89 -11.60
C GLU A 320 -22.80 -4.66 -10.82
N THR A 321 -22.58 -4.81 -9.51
CA THR A 321 -22.11 -3.71 -8.65
C THR A 321 -20.75 -3.18 -9.11
N ILE A 322 -19.79 -4.06 -9.37
CA ILE A 322 -18.46 -3.69 -9.85
C ILE A 322 -18.54 -3.00 -11.22
N SER A 323 -19.50 -3.40 -12.07
CA SER A 323 -19.69 -2.78 -13.38
C SER A 323 -20.32 -1.38 -13.31
N GLU A 324 -21.27 -1.16 -12.39
CA GLU A 324 -21.86 0.16 -12.12
C GLU A 324 -20.84 1.14 -11.54
N THR A 325 -19.95 0.65 -10.68
CA THR A 325 -18.93 1.46 -10.01
C THR A 325 -17.87 2.02 -10.97
N ALA A 326 -17.76 1.41 -12.15
CA ALA A 326 -16.82 1.77 -13.21
C ALA A 326 -17.33 2.86 -14.17
N ALA A 327 -18.62 3.19 -14.11
CA ALA A 327 -19.30 4.12 -15.02
C ALA A 327 -19.32 5.55 -14.46
#